data_AF-A0A3G3MEE5-F1
#
_entry.id   AF-A0A3G3MEE5-F1
#
_cell.length_a   1.000
_cell.length_b   1.000
_cell.length_c   1.000
_cell.angle_alpha   90.00
_cell.angle_beta   90.00
_cell.angle_gamma   90.00
#
_symmetry.space_group_name_H-M   'P 1'
#
loop_
_entity.id
_entity.type
_entity.pdbx_description
1 polymer ?
#
loop_
_entity_poly.entity_id
_entity_poly.type
_entity_poly.pdbx_seq_one_letter_code
_entity_poly.pdbx_strand_id
1 'polypeptide(L)'
;QGTPPILMPFMVLIESISNLIRPGTLAIRLSANMIAGHLLMTLLGNTSSSVNQLTLNILILIQIALLALESAVSIIQSYVFAVLTVLYSSEV
;
A
#
# COMPACT_ATOMS: atom_id res chain seq x y z
N GLN A 1 13.53 28.81 -15.19
CA GLN A 1 14.86 29.39 -15.49
C GLN A 1 14.91 30.86 -15.05
N GLY A 2 14.81 31.14 -13.75
CA GLY A 2 14.74 32.52 -13.24
C GLY A 2 14.90 32.65 -11.73
N THR A 3 15.44 31.64 -11.06
CA THR A 3 15.66 31.63 -9.60
C THR A 3 17.13 31.86 -9.29
N PRO A 4 17.46 32.60 -8.22
CA PRO A 4 18.83 32.93 -7.88
C PRO A 4 19.67 31.65 -7.70
N PRO A 5 20.93 31.63 -8.18
CA PRO A 5 21.76 30.43 -8.24
C PRO A 5 22.03 29.77 -6.88
N ILE A 6 21.82 30.51 -5.77
CA ILE A 6 21.94 29.98 -4.40
C ILE A 6 20.68 29.22 -3.93
N LEU A 7 19.49 29.56 -4.45
CA LEU A 7 18.24 28.82 -4.17
C LEU A 7 18.02 27.66 -5.13
N MET A 8 18.68 27.66 -6.29
CA MET A 8 18.59 26.60 -7.28
C MET A 8 18.98 25.21 -6.72
N PRO A 9 20.10 25.01 -5.99
CA PRO A 9 20.42 23.72 -5.39
C PRO A 9 19.45 23.34 -4.26
N PHE A 10 18.93 24.33 -3.52
CA PHE A 10 17.97 24.08 -2.44
C PHE A 10 16.60 23.62 -2.99
N MET A 11 16.13 24.21 -4.09
CA MET A 11 14.92 23.80 -4.79
C MET A 11 15.06 22.38 -5.34
N VAL A 12 16.17 22.06 -6.01
CA VAL A 12 16.46 20.71 -6.53
C VAL A 12 16.51 19.67 -5.40
N LEU A 13 17.06 20.03 -4.23
CA LEU A 13 17.12 19.13 -3.08
C LEU A 13 15.72 18.82 -2.53
N ILE A 14 14.85 19.82 -2.41
CA ILE A 14 13.46 19.62 -1.97
C ILE A 14 12.67 18.82 -3.02
N GLU A 15 12.87 19.09 -4.30
CA GLU A 15 12.21 18.37 -5.41
C GLU A 15 12.64 16.91 -5.45
N SER A 16 13.93 16.63 -5.24
CA SER A 16 14.48 15.27 -5.13
C SER A 16 13.86 14.50 -3.94
N ILE A 17 13.74 15.16 -2.78
CA ILE A 17 13.10 14.57 -1.59
C ILE A 17 11.61 14.32 -1.84
N SER A 18 10.91 15.25 -2.47
CA SER A 18 9.48 15.12 -2.81
C SER A 18 9.21 13.98 -3.79
N ASN A 19 10.08 13.80 -4.78
CA ASN A 19 10.01 12.68 -5.72
C ASN A 19 10.27 11.31 -5.06
N LEU A 20 11.04 11.27 -3.97
CA LEU A 20 11.27 10.04 -3.21
C LEU A 20 10.11 9.72 -2.24
N ILE A 21 9.51 10.75 -1.61
CA ILE A 21 8.42 10.58 -0.63
C ILE A 21 7.13 10.08 -1.31
N ARG A 22 6.86 10.48 -2.55
CA ARG A 22 5.66 10.09 -3.30
C ARG A 22 5.52 8.57 -3.50
N PRO A 23 6.52 7.84 -4.01
CA PRO A 23 6.52 6.38 -4.04
C PRO A 23 6.60 5.76 -2.63
N GLY A 24 7.33 6.38 -1.70
CA GLY A 24 7.45 5.89 -0.32
C GLY A 24 6.12 5.83 0.43
N THR A 25 5.30 6.88 0.34
CA THR A 25 3.97 6.93 0.97
C THR A 25 3.00 5.90 0.36
N LEU A 26 3.14 5.58 -0.92
CA LEU A 26 2.33 4.58 -1.61
C LEU A 26 2.66 3.15 -1.14
N ALA A 27 3.96 2.86 -0.94
CA ALA A 27 4.45 1.59 -0.39
C ALA A 27 4.05 1.39 1.07
N ILE A 28 4.17 2.42 1.91
CA ILE A 28 3.75 2.39 3.32
C ILE A 28 2.24 2.14 3.42
N ARG A 29 1.44 2.74 2.53
CA ARG A 29 -0.01 2.50 2.47
C ARG A 29 -0.37 1.05 2.15
N LEU A 30 0.38 0.41 1.24
CA LEU A 30 0.19 -1.00 0.90
C LEU A 30 0.54 -1.90 2.10
N SER A 31 1.68 -1.64 2.75
CA SER A 31 2.12 -2.36 3.94
C SER A 31 1.12 -2.22 5.08
N ALA A 32 0.62 -1.02 5.36
CA ALA A 32 -0.38 -0.77 6.39
C ALA A 32 -1.70 -1.50 6.09
N ASN A 33 -2.19 -1.49 4.84
CA ASN A 33 -3.40 -2.22 4.48
C ASN A 33 -3.23 -3.73 4.65
N MET A 34 -2.13 -4.32 4.18
CA MET A 34 -1.89 -5.77 4.34
C MET A 34 -1.69 -6.18 5.79
N ILE A 35 -1.03 -5.36 6.62
CA ILE A 35 -0.87 -5.65 8.06
C ILE A 35 -2.22 -5.55 8.77
N ALA A 36 -3.04 -4.55 8.44
CA ALA A 36 -4.36 -4.38 9.06
C ALA A 36 -5.32 -5.52 8.73
N GLY A 37 -5.44 -5.94 7.47
CA GLY A 37 -6.30 -7.07 7.11
C GLY A 37 -5.74 -8.41 7.55
N HIS A 38 -4.42 -8.60 7.59
CA HIS A 38 -3.80 -9.77 8.21
C HIS A 38 -4.09 -9.84 9.73
N LEU A 39 -3.98 -8.72 10.45
CA LEU A 39 -4.36 -8.63 11.86
C LEU A 39 -5.85 -8.95 12.05
N LEU A 40 -6.73 -8.40 11.20
CA LEU A 40 -8.16 -8.69 11.23
C LEU A 40 -8.43 -10.19 11.03
N MET A 41 -7.76 -10.82 10.06
CA MET A 41 -7.89 -12.26 9.81
C MET A 41 -7.43 -13.10 11.01
N THR A 42 -6.32 -12.74 11.66
CA THR A 42 -5.83 -13.48 12.84
C THR A 42 -6.76 -13.34 14.04
N LEU A 43 -7.36 -12.16 14.26
CA LEU A 43 -8.35 -11.95 15.32
C LEU A 43 -9.63 -12.76 15.07
N LEU A 44 -10.16 -12.73 13.84
CA LEU A 44 -11.32 -13.54 13.44
C LEU A 44 -11.04 -15.04 13.55
N GLY A 45 -9.85 -15.48 13.14
CA GLY A 45 -9.39 -16.87 13.26
C GLY A 45 -9.27 -17.33 14.72
N ASN A 46 -8.81 -16.48 15.64
CA ASN A 46 -8.74 -16.85 17.06
C ASN A 46 -10.13 -16.99 17.69
N THR A 47 -11.08 -16.13 17.31
CA THR A 47 -12.49 -16.25 17.73
C THR A 47 -13.21 -17.44 17.10
N SER A 48 -12.69 -18.01 16.00
CA SER A 48 -13.31 -19.14 15.31
C SER A 48 -13.10 -20.47 16.04
N SER A 49 -12.12 -20.56 16.95
CA SER A 49 -11.80 -21.79 17.68
C SER A 49 -12.87 -22.21 18.71
N SER A 50 -13.73 -21.29 19.15
CA SER A 50 -14.74 -21.52 20.19
C SER A 50 -16.17 -21.60 19.69
N VAL A 51 -16.40 -21.44 18.37
CA VAL A 51 -17.74 -21.39 17.77
C VAL A 51 -18.11 -22.69 17.06
N ASN A 52 -19.42 -22.87 16.86
CA ASN A 52 -19.99 -24.07 16.24
C ASN A 52 -19.44 -24.32 14.82
N GLN A 53 -19.42 -25.59 14.41
CA GLN A 53 -18.81 -26.02 13.15
C GLN A 53 -19.47 -25.39 11.91
N LEU A 54 -20.77 -25.07 12.00
CA LEU A 54 -21.53 -24.41 10.93
C LEU A 54 -21.15 -22.92 10.79
N THR A 55 -20.91 -22.24 11.91
CA THR A 55 -20.41 -20.85 11.93
C THR A 55 -18.95 -20.75 11.49
N LEU A 56 -18.14 -21.79 11.75
CA LEU A 56 -16.76 -21.91 11.29
C LEU A 56 -16.64 -21.89 9.76
N ASN A 57 -17.47 -22.67 9.05
CA ASN A 57 -17.47 -22.70 7.58
C ASN A 57 -17.80 -21.32 6.96
N ILE A 58 -18.74 -20.58 7.55
CA ILE A 58 -19.08 -19.22 7.11
C ILE A 58 -17.91 -18.26 7.35
N LEU A 59 -17.24 -18.37 8.50
CA LEU A 59 -16.08 -17.54 8.84
C LEU A 59 -14.91 -17.76 7.88
N ILE A 60 -14.63 -19.01 7.52
CA ILE A 60 -13.59 -19.37 6.53
C ILE A 60 -13.91 -18.78 5.16
N LEU A 61 -15.18 -18.84 4.72
CA LEU A 61 -15.60 -18.24 3.45
C LEU A 61 -15.34 -16.72 3.41
N ILE A 62 -15.65 -16.02 4.51
CA ILE A 62 -15.40 -14.59 4.65
C ILE A 62 -13.89 -14.30 4.63
N GLN A 63 -13.08 -15.14 5.26
CA GLN A 63 -11.62 -15.00 5.28
C GLN A 63 -11.01 -15.13 3.88
N ILE A 64 -11.47 -16.09 3.10
CA ILE A 64 -11.06 -16.27 1.69
C ILE A 64 -11.47 -15.05 0.85
N ALA A 65 -12.69 -14.54 1.05
CA ALA A 65 -13.16 -13.35 0.35
C ALA A 65 -12.34 -12.09 0.69
N LEU A 66 -11.99 -11.89 1.96
CA LEU A 66 -11.13 -10.77 2.40
C LEU A 66 -9.73 -10.87 1.80
N LEU A 67 -9.13 -12.07 1.80
CA LEU A 67 -7.81 -12.30 1.17
C LEU A 67 -7.84 -12.00 -0.34
N ALA A 68 -8.91 -12.41 -1.04
CA ALA A 68 -9.09 -12.10 -2.45
C ALA A 68 -9.21 -10.58 -2.70
N LEU A 69 -9.91 -9.86 -1.83
CA LEU A 69 -10.01 -8.41 -1.90
C LEU A 69 -8.65 -7.73 -1.68
N GLU A 70 -7.90 -8.13 -0.66
CA GLU A 70 -6.58 -7.54 -0.37
C GLU A 70 -5.57 -7.78 -1.50
N SER A 71 -5.56 -8.98 -2.08
CA SER A 71 -4.70 -9.28 -3.22
C SER A 71 -5.06 -8.45 -4.45
N ALA A 72 -6.35 -8.27 -4.76
CA ALA A 72 -6.80 -7.38 -5.84
C ALA A 72 -6.33 -5.93 -5.63
N VAL A 73 -6.47 -5.41 -4.41
CA VAL A 73 -6.00 -4.06 -4.05
C VAL A 73 -4.46 -3.95 -4.19
N SER A 74 -3.72 -5.00 -3.78
CA SER A 74 -2.26 -4.99 -3.89
C SER A 74 -1.76 -4.94 -5.33
N ILE A 75 -2.45 -5.62 -6.26
CA ILE A 75 -2.12 -5.62 -7.69
C ILE A 75 -2.32 -4.21 -8.24
N ILE A 76 -3.47 -3.59 -7.98
CA ILE A 76 -3.78 -2.23 -8.46
C ILE A 76 -2.77 -1.22 -7.93
N GLN A 77 -2.40 -1.29 -6.66
CA GLN A 77 -1.46 -0.35 -6.04
C GLN A 77 -0.03 -0.52 -6.57
N SER A 78 0.42 -1.76 -6.82
CA SER A 78 1.73 -2.02 -7.44
C SER A 78 1.80 -1.50 -8.89
N TYR A 79 0.69 -1.59 -9.63
CA TYR A 79 0.58 -1.02 -10.96
C TYR A 79 0.67 0.51 -10.95
N VAL A 80 -0.09 1.18 -10.07
CA VAL A 80 -0.04 2.65 -9.92
C VAL A 80 1.36 3.11 -9.52
N PHE A 81 2.04 2.38 -8.65
CA PHE A 81 3.43 2.65 -8.27
C PHE A 81 4.38 2.58 -9.47
N ALA A 82 4.31 1.51 -10.25
CA ALA A 82 5.16 1.32 -11.42
C ALA A 82 4.92 2.42 -12.46
N VAL A 83 3.66 2.76 -12.74
CA VAL A 83 3.31 3.82 -13.68
C VAL A 83 3.81 5.19 -13.21
N LEU A 84 3.60 5.56 -11.93
CA LEU A 84 4.16 6.82 -11.39
C LEU A 84 5.68 6.84 -11.52
N THR A 85 6.36 5.77 -11.13
CA THR A 85 7.83 5.70 -11.15
C THR A 85 8.38 5.83 -12.58
N VAL A 86 7.74 5.19 -13.56
CA VAL A 86 8.11 5.32 -14.98
C VAL A 86 7.88 6.74 -15.49
N LEU A 87 6.75 7.38 -15.14
CA LEU A 87 6.46 8.76 -15.52
C LEU A 87 7.50 9.73 -14.95
N TYR A 88 7.82 9.63 -13.66
CA TYR A 88 8.86 10.45 -13.03
C TYR A 88 10.26 10.17 -13.56
N SER A 89 10.57 8.91 -13.87
CA SER A 89 11.86 8.56 -14.47
C SER A 89 11.99 9.02 -15.93
N SER A 90 10.87 9.26 -16.62
CA SER A 90 10.86 9.75 -18.01
C SER A 90 10.85 11.27 -18.08
N GLU A 91 10.53 11.95 -16.98
CA GLU A 91 10.53 13.41 -16.85
C GLU A 91 11.88 13.99 -16.37
N VAL A 92 12.81 13.11 -15.99
CA VAL A 92 14.24 13.41 -15.72
C VAL A 92 15.09 12.95 -16.90
#